data_AF-A0A919DJG2-F1
#
_entry.id   AF-A0A919DJG2-F1
#
_cell.length_a   1.000
_cell.length_b   1.000
_cell.length_c   1.000
_cell.angle_alpha   90.00
_cell.angle_beta   90.00
_cell.angle_gamma   90.00
#
_symmetry.space_group_name_H-M   'P 1'
#
loop_
_entity.id
_entity.type
_entity.pdbx_description
1 polymer ?
#
loop_
_entity_poly.entity_id
_entity_poly.type
_entity_poly.pdbx_seq_one_letter_code
_entity_poly.pdbx_strand_id
1 'polypeptide(L)'
;MDLLPVDIGPLNPPVAELVVAAVLFAFVLLFFVRLVPRIQRVLDDREAATRGAEAHAEAVREEAERKQADAAATLAEARHDAARIRQRAFEEGAALIAAARADGQRQYTTILTEGHARITADRRRAETELRLYASELASNLASRVIGERIEAKPQPQPRP
;
A
#
# COMPACT_ATOMS: atom_id res chain seq x y z
N MET A 1 -36.42 57.00 -78.30
CA MET A 1 -36.16 55.87 -79.21
C MET A 1 -36.76 54.66 -78.55
N ASP A 2 -37.98 54.33 -78.96
CA ASP A 2 -38.77 53.29 -78.30
C ASP A 2 -38.19 51.90 -78.57
N LEU A 3 -38.14 51.06 -77.54
CA LEU A 3 -37.35 49.83 -77.51
C LEU A 3 -38.05 48.65 -78.22
N LEU A 4 -39.36 48.73 -78.45
CA LEU A 4 -40.20 47.67 -79.04
C LEU A 4 -41.13 48.22 -80.14
N PRO A 5 -41.27 47.56 -81.29
CA PRO A 5 -42.21 47.95 -82.36
C PRO A 5 -43.63 47.41 -82.11
N VAL A 6 -44.15 47.60 -80.89
CA VAL A 6 -45.54 47.26 -80.49
C VAL A 6 -46.05 48.37 -79.57
N ASP A 7 -47.23 48.93 -79.89
CA ASP A 7 -47.82 50.04 -79.15
C ASP A 7 -48.51 49.55 -77.88
N ILE A 8 -47.77 49.53 -76.77
CA ILE A 8 -48.25 49.11 -75.44
C ILE A 8 -48.40 50.34 -74.53
N GLY A 9 -49.03 51.42 -75.00
CA GLY A 9 -49.45 52.56 -74.16
C GLY A 9 -48.38 53.06 -73.16
N PRO A 10 -48.75 53.53 -71.94
CA PRO A 10 -47.82 54.08 -70.95
C PRO A 10 -46.86 53.06 -70.32
N LEU A 11 -46.78 51.83 -70.85
CA LEU A 11 -45.94 50.74 -70.36
C LEU A 11 -44.66 50.54 -71.18
N ASN A 12 -44.39 51.35 -72.21
CA ASN A 12 -43.13 51.31 -72.96
C ASN A 12 -42.09 52.25 -72.32
N PRO A 13 -41.13 51.73 -71.54
CA PRO A 13 -40.18 52.58 -70.84
C PRO A 13 -39.18 53.20 -71.83
N PRO A 14 -38.79 54.47 -71.64
CA PRO A 14 -37.74 55.07 -72.45
C PRO A 14 -36.41 54.34 -72.23
N VAL A 15 -35.73 53.95 -73.31
CA VAL A 15 -34.39 53.32 -73.34
C VAL A 15 -33.39 53.91 -72.34
N ALA A 16 -33.39 55.24 -72.18
CA ALA A 16 -32.48 55.93 -71.28
C ALA A 16 -32.73 55.59 -69.81
N GLU A 17 -33.98 55.50 -69.37
CA GLU A 17 -34.33 55.09 -68.01
C GLU A 17 -33.98 53.62 -67.77
N LEU A 18 -34.19 52.76 -68.76
CA LEU A 18 -33.87 51.34 -68.66
C LEU A 18 -32.35 51.11 -68.56
N VAL A 19 -31.54 51.89 -69.29
CA VAL A 19 -30.07 51.86 -69.19
C VAL A 19 -29.61 52.37 -67.82
N VAL A 20 -30.15 53.48 -67.33
CA VAL A 20 -29.79 54.03 -66.01
C VAL A 20 -30.19 53.06 -64.88
N ALA A 21 -31.39 52.48 -64.95
CA ALA A 21 -31.86 51.46 -64.02
C ALA A 21 -30.98 50.21 -64.06
N ALA A 22 -30.59 49.74 -65.25
CA ALA A 22 -29.70 48.59 -65.40
C ALA A 22 -28.30 48.85 -64.80
N VAL A 23 -27.75 50.06 -64.98
CA VAL A 23 -26.46 50.45 -64.38
C VAL A 23 -26.55 50.51 -62.85
N LEU A 24 -27.60 51.13 -62.30
CA LEU A 24 -27.84 51.16 -60.84
C LEU A 24 -28.03 49.74 -60.28
N PHE A 25 -28.83 48.91 -60.95
CA PHE A 25 -29.05 47.52 -60.57
C PHE A 25 -27.74 46.71 -60.61
N ALA A 26 -26.93 46.87 -61.66
CA ALA A 26 -25.63 46.21 -61.77
C ALA A 26 -24.67 46.64 -60.65
N PHE A 27 -24.67 47.91 -60.26
CA PHE A 27 -23.84 48.41 -59.16
C PHE A 27 -24.25 47.79 -57.81
N VAL A 28 -25.55 47.74 -57.52
CA VAL A 28 -26.08 47.09 -56.30
C VAL A 28 -25.75 45.59 -56.32
N LEU A 29 -25.93 44.92 -57.46
CA LEU A 29 -25.64 43.50 -57.60
C LEU A 29 -24.15 43.20 -57.37
N LEU A 30 -23.24 44.01 -57.92
CA LEU A 30 -21.80 43.89 -57.68
C LEU A 30 -21.44 44.06 -56.20
N PHE A 31 -22.09 45.02 -55.52
CA PHE A 31 -21.91 45.22 -54.08
C PHE A 31 -22.34 43.99 -53.27
N PHE A 32 -23.51 43.42 -53.57
CA PHE A 32 -23.99 42.20 -52.90
C PHE A 32 -23.11 40.98 -53.19
N VAL A 33 -22.68 40.78 -54.44
CA VAL A 33 -21.75 39.70 -54.83
C VAL A 33 -20.46 39.78 -54.02
N ARG A 34 -20.01 40.98 -53.65
CA ARG A 34 -18.80 41.18 -52.84
C ARG A 34 -19.04 41.05 -51.33
N LEU A 35 -20.24 41.35 -50.85
CA LEU A 35 -20.59 41.37 -49.42
C LEU A 35 -21.04 39.99 -48.90
N VAL A 36 -21.86 39.27 -49.66
CA VAL A 36 -22.37 37.92 -49.33
C VAL A 36 -21.24 36.94 -48.92
N PRO A 37 -20.12 36.80 -49.67
CA PRO A 37 -19.05 35.88 -49.28
C PRO A 37 -18.34 36.31 -47.99
N ARG A 38 -18.34 37.60 -47.63
CA ARG A 38 -17.78 38.04 -46.33
C ARG A 38 -18.67 37.63 -45.17
N ILE A 39 -19.99 37.70 -45.34
CA ILE A 39 -20.95 37.29 -44.31
C ILE A 39 -20.89 35.77 -44.11
N GLN A 40 -20.85 35.00 -45.22
CA GLN A 40 -20.70 33.54 -45.17
C GLN A 40 -19.43 33.13 -44.41
N ARG A 41 -18.28 33.75 -44.70
CA ARG A 41 -17.03 33.47 -43.95
C ARG A 41 -17.16 33.69 -42.45
N VAL A 42 -17.79 34.78 -42.02
CA VAL A 42 -17.95 35.05 -40.57
C VAL A 42 -18.90 34.04 -39.92
N LEU A 43 -19.93 33.59 -40.65
CA LEU A 43 -20.83 32.54 -40.17
C LEU A 43 -20.10 31.19 -40.07
N ASP A 44 -19.35 30.81 -41.11
CA ASP A 44 -18.55 29.59 -41.14
C ASP A 44 -17.50 29.58 -40.01
N ASP A 45 -16.80 30.71 -39.80
CA ASP A 45 -15.81 30.86 -38.73
C ASP A 45 -16.45 30.72 -37.35
N ARG A 46 -17.65 31.28 -37.14
CA ARG A 46 -18.40 31.15 -35.89
C ARG A 46 -18.89 29.74 -35.67
N GLU A 47 -19.45 29.11 -36.69
CA GLU A 47 -19.89 27.72 -36.62
C GLU A 47 -18.72 26.78 -36.33
N ALA A 48 -17.57 26.98 -36.98
CA ALA A 48 -16.36 26.22 -36.74
C ALA A 48 -15.84 26.42 -35.30
N ALA A 49 -15.87 27.65 -34.79
CA ALA A 49 -15.48 27.94 -33.42
C ALA A 49 -16.42 27.27 -32.39
N THR A 50 -17.74 27.32 -32.62
CA THR A 50 -18.73 26.68 -31.72
C THR A 50 -18.63 25.16 -31.77
N ARG A 51 -18.62 24.56 -32.97
CA ARG A 51 -18.49 23.10 -33.12
C ARG A 51 -17.15 22.59 -32.59
N GLY A 52 -16.08 23.34 -32.82
CA GLY A 52 -14.76 23.02 -32.27
C GLY A 52 -14.73 23.08 -30.75
N ALA A 53 -15.38 24.08 -30.14
CA ALA A 53 -15.48 24.19 -28.68
C ALA A 53 -16.32 23.07 -28.06
N GLU A 54 -17.43 22.67 -28.69
CA GLU A 54 -18.26 21.55 -28.25
C GLU A 54 -17.51 20.22 -28.32
N ALA A 55 -16.88 19.93 -29.47
CA ALA A 55 -16.07 18.71 -29.64
C ALA A 55 -14.90 18.65 -28.66
N HIS A 56 -14.25 19.79 -28.38
CA HIS A 56 -13.19 19.87 -27.38
C HIS A 56 -13.73 19.64 -25.97
N ALA A 57 -14.86 20.25 -25.61
CA ALA A 57 -15.49 20.06 -24.31
C ALA A 57 -15.91 18.60 -24.08
N GLU A 58 -16.45 17.93 -25.10
CA GLU A 58 -16.82 16.51 -25.04
C GLU A 58 -15.58 15.62 -24.87
N ALA A 59 -14.52 15.85 -25.64
CA ALA A 59 -13.26 15.12 -25.49
C ALA A 59 -12.64 15.29 -24.09
N VAL A 60 -12.65 16.51 -23.54
CA VAL A 60 -12.15 16.77 -22.18
C VAL A 60 -13.02 16.08 -21.12
N ARG A 61 -14.35 16.07 -21.29
CA ARG A 61 -15.26 15.35 -20.39
C ARG A 61 -15.01 13.85 -20.43
N GLU A 62 -14.90 13.27 -21.62
CA GLU A 62 -14.60 11.85 -21.79
C GLU A 62 -13.25 11.48 -21.18
N GLU A 63 -12.21 12.30 -21.38
CA GLU A 63 -10.90 12.07 -20.77
C GLU A 63 -10.96 12.19 -19.24
N ALA A 64 -11.74 13.13 -18.70
CA ALA A 64 -11.94 13.28 -17.27
C ALA A 64 -12.68 12.06 -16.67
N GLU A 65 -13.73 11.58 -17.32
CA GLU A 65 -14.46 10.38 -16.90
C GLU A 65 -13.58 9.13 -16.95
N ARG A 66 -12.78 8.96 -18.02
CA ARG A 66 -11.80 7.88 -18.13
C ARG A 66 -10.78 7.93 -16.99
N LYS A 67 -10.16 9.10 -16.74
CA LYS A 67 -9.21 9.28 -15.63
C LYS A 67 -9.85 9.01 -14.27
N GLN A 68 -11.10 9.42 -14.07
CA GLN A 68 -11.83 9.17 -12.84
C GLN A 68 -12.10 7.67 -12.65
N ALA A 69 -12.50 6.97 -13.72
CA ALA A 69 -12.70 5.52 -13.70
C ALA A 69 -11.39 4.77 -13.41
N ASP A 70 -10.29 5.14 -14.06
CA ASP A 70 -8.97 4.54 -13.85
C ASP A 70 -8.47 4.78 -12.41
N ALA A 71 -8.65 5.99 -11.88
CA ALA A 71 -8.30 6.31 -10.50
C ALA A 71 -9.15 5.52 -9.49
N ALA A 72 -10.46 5.38 -9.75
CA ALA A 72 -11.36 4.59 -8.92
C ALA A 72 -10.99 3.11 -8.94
N ALA A 73 -10.66 2.56 -10.11
CA ALA A 73 -10.19 1.18 -10.27
C ALA A 73 -8.88 0.95 -9.52
N THR A 74 -7.91 1.86 -9.67
CA THR A 74 -6.62 1.79 -8.95
C THR A 74 -6.81 1.85 -7.43
N LEU A 75 -7.72 2.70 -6.94
CA LEU A 75 -8.03 2.79 -5.52
C LEU A 75 -8.71 1.50 -4.99
N ALA A 76 -9.59 0.90 -5.79
CA ALA A 76 -10.24 -0.37 -5.45
C ALA A 76 -9.21 -1.50 -5.34
N GLU A 77 -8.32 -1.61 -6.33
CA GLU A 77 -7.24 -2.61 -6.33
C GLU A 77 -6.29 -2.39 -5.14
N ALA A 78 -5.86 -1.15 -4.88
CA ALA A 78 -5.02 -0.82 -3.74
C ALA A 78 -5.67 -1.18 -2.39
N ARG A 79 -6.99 -0.99 -2.26
CA ARG A 79 -7.74 -1.39 -1.05
C ARG A 79 -7.81 -2.90 -0.90
N HIS A 80 -8.03 -3.62 -2.00
CA HIS A 80 -8.05 -5.08 -2.01
C HIS A 80 -6.67 -5.64 -1.63
N ASP A 81 -5.60 -5.09 -2.21
CA ASP A 81 -4.22 -5.45 -1.88
C ASP A 81 -3.85 -5.16 -0.44
N ALA A 82 -4.23 -3.98 0.08
CA ALA A 82 -4.02 -3.65 1.48
C ALA A 82 -4.77 -4.63 2.40
N ALA A 83 -6.00 -5.03 2.06
CA ALA A 83 -6.74 -6.03 2.83
C ALA A 83 -6.04 -7.41 2.80
N ARG A 84 -5.56 -7.83 1.63
CA ARG A 84 -4.81 -9.07 1.45
C ARG A 84 -3.49 -9.07 2.24
N ILE A 85 -2.74 -7.97 2.22
CA ILE A 85 -1.49 -7.82 2.98
C ILE A 85 -1.77 -7.89 4.48
N ARG A 86 -2.80 -7.18 4.97
CA ARG A 86 -3.18 -7.26 6.38
C ARG A 86 -3.53 -8.68 6.79
N GLN A 87 -4.33 -9.37 5.99
CA GLN A 87 -4.74 -10.75 6.27
C GLN A 87 -3.53 -11.69 6.35
N ARG A 88 -2.61 -11.62 5.37
CA ARG A 88 -1.36 -12.39 5.41
C ARG A 88 -0.52 -12.09 6.64
N ALA A 89 -0.36 -10.81 6.99
CA ALA A 89 0.40 -10.42 8.18
C ALA A 89 -0.22 -10.95 9.48
N PHE A 90 -1.56 -11.01 9.57
CA PHE A 90 -2.26 -11.61 10.70
C PHE A 90 -2.03 -13.14 10.76
N GLU A 91 -2.14 -13.84 9.65
CA GLU A 91 -1.92 -15.29 9.57
C GLU A 91 -0.47 -15.65 9.89
N GLU A 92 0.49 -14.96 9.28
CA GLU A 92 1.93 -15.14 9.53
C GLU A 92 2.29 -14.78 10.97
N GLY A 93 1.75 -13.68 11.50
CA GLY A 93 1.98 -13.27 12.88
C GLY A 93 1.43 -14.27 13.90
N ALA A 94 0.22 -14.80 13.66
CA ALA A 94 -0.37 -15.83 14.51
C ALA A 94 0.44 -17.14 14.46
N ALA A 95 0.88 -17.55 13.28
CA ALA A 95 1.74 -18.72 13.10
C ALA A 95 3.10 -18.54 13.80
N LEU A 96 3.72 -17.36 13.71
CA LEU A 96 4.97 -17.04 14.37
C LEU A 96 4.83 -17.08 15.90
N ILE A 97 3.76 -16.51 16.46
CA ILE A 97 3.50 -16.56 17.90
C ILE A 97 3.29 -18.01 18.36
N ALA A 98 2.55 -18.81 17.59
CA ALA A 98 2.35 -20.22 17.91
C ALA A 98 3.67 -21.01 17.88
N ALA A 99 4.51 -20.79 16.86
CA ALA A 99 5.83 -21.38 16.75
C ALA A 99 6.74 -20.96 17.92
N ALA A 100 6.81 -19.66 18.24
CA ALA A 100 7.61 -19.15 19.35
C ALA A 100 7.17 -19.74 20.70
N ARG A 101 5.86 -19.91 20.92
CA ARG A 101 5.34 -20.58 22.13
C ARG A 101 5.73 -22.05 22.18
N ALA A 102 5.60 -22.77 21.07
CA ALA A 102 5.99 -24.18 20.99
C ALA A 102 7.49 -24.37 21.27
N ASP A 103 8.31 -23.51 20.67
CA ASP A 103 9.77 -23.50 20.86
C ASP A 103 10.14 -23.19 22.31
N GLY A 104 9.49 -22.18 22.91
CA GLY A 104 9.66 -21.85 24.32
C GLY A 104 9.31 -23.02 25.25
N GLN A 105 8.22 -23.75 24.98
CA GLN A 105 7.86 -24.94 25.77
C GLN A 105 8.90 -26.07 25.62
N ARG A 106 9.43 -26.28 24.42
CA ARG A 106 10.50 -27.28 24.20
C ARG A 106 11.80 -26.89 24.93
N GLN A 107 12.18 -25.63 24.88
CA GLN A 107 13.36 -25.15 25.61
C GLN A 107 13.16 -25.23 27.12
N TYR A 108 11.98 -24.83 27.61
CA TYR A 108 11.65 -24.91 29.04
C TYR A 108 11.73 -26.34 29.57
N THR A 109 11.13 -27.30 28.86
CA THR A 109 11.18 -28.73 29.25
C THR A 109 12.60 -29.29 29.19
N THR A 110 13.40 -28.87 28.20
CA THR A 110 14.82 -29.23 28.12
C THR A 110 15.60 -28.70 29.33
N ILE A 111 15.45 -27.41 29.66
CA ILE A 111 16.12 -26.79 30.83
C ILE A 111 15.70 -27.48 32.13
N LEU A 112 14.40 -27.80 32.30
CA LEU A 112 13.92 -28.51 33.48
C LEU A 112 14.52 -29.92 33.61
N THR A 113 14.53 -30.69 32.53
CA THR A 113 15.06 -32.06 32.55
C THR A 113 16.57 -32.08 32.82
N GLU A 114 17.33 -31.18 32.18
CA GLU A 114 18.76 -30.99 32.47
C GLU A 114 18.99 -30.51 33.91
N GLY A 115 18.17 -29.59 34.41
CA GLY A 115 18.21 -29.10 35.79
C GLY A 115 18.00 -30.22 36.81
N HIS A 116 16.96 -31.05 36.63
CA HIS A 116 16.72 -32.21 37.49
C HIS A 116 17.86 -33.24 37.45
N ALA A 117 18.42 -33.49 36.26
CA ALA A 117 19.57 -34.37 36.11
C ALA A 117 20.81 -33.83 36.86
N ARG A 118 21.10 -32.53 36.76
CA ARG A 118 22.18 -31.87 37.52
C ARG A 118 21.95 -31.95 39.03
N ILE A 119 20.77 -31.59 39.52
CA ILE A 119 20.44 -31.66 40.96
C ILE A 119 20.62 -33.08 41.49
N THR A 120 20.20 -34.09 40.73
CA THR A 120 20.36 -35.50 41.12
C THR A 120 21.83 -35.91 41.17
N ALA A 121 22.63 -35.47 40.20
CA ALA A 121 24.07 -35.72 40.18
C ALA A 121 24.79 -35.02 41.36
N ASP A 122 24.48 -33.76 41.62
CA ASP A 122 25.05 -32.96 42.71
C ASP A 122 24.69 -33.55 44.08
N ARG A 123 23.44 -34.02 44.25
CA ARG A 123 23.02 -34.74 45.45
C ARG A 123 23.86 -36.00 45.69
N ARG A 124 24.08 -36.83 44.67
CA ARG A 124 24.91 -38.04 44.80
C ARG A 124 26.37 -37.72 45.16
N ARG A 125 26.91 -36.64 44.59
CA ARG A 125 28.26 -36.15 44.93
C ARG A 125 28.33 -35.71 46.40
N ALA A 126 27.40 -34.87 46.84
CA ALA A 126 27.32 -34.40 48.23
C ALA A 126 27.14 -35.56 49.23
N GLU A 127 26.28 -36.54 48.92
CA GLU A 127 26.11 -37.74 49.76
C GLU A 127 27.40 -38.57 49.86
N THR A 128 28.17 -38.68 48.78
CA THR A 128 29.45 -39.40 48.77
C THR A 128 30.51 -38.67 49.60
N GLU A 129 30.62 -37.35 49.45
CA GLU A 129 31.52 -36.51 50.23
C GLU A 129 31.19 -36.56 51.73
N LEU A 130 29.90 -36.42 52.09
CA LEU A 130 29.44 -36.50 53.48
C LEU A 130 29.77 -37.85 54.13
N ARG A 131 29.66 -38.97 53.40
CA ARG A 131 30.03 -40.30 53.91
C ARG A 131 31.52 -40.41 54.21
N LEU A 132 32.38 -39.83 53.37
CA LEU A 132 33.82 -39.80 53.60
C LEU A 132 34.16 -38.99 54.86
N TYR A 133 33.61 -37.77 54.97
CA TYR A 133 33.78 -36.94 56.18
C TYR A 133 33.26 -37.63 57.45
N ALA A 134 32.10 -38.28 57.39
CA ALA A 134 31.55 -39.01 58.53
C ALA A 134 32.43 -40.20 58.95
N SER A 135 33.00 -40.94 57.99
CA SER A 135 33.90 -42.07 58.26
C SER A 135 35.22 -41.60 58.91
N GLU A 136 35.73 -40.46 58.47
CA GLU A 136 36.92 -39.81 59.04
C GLU A 136 36.66 -39.32 60.48
N LEU A 137 35.54 -38.63 60.70
CA LEU A 137 35.12 -38.19 62.05
C LEU A 137 34.92 -39.36 63.00
N ALA A 138 34.27 -40.44 62.54
CA ALA A 138 34.08 -41.65 63.33
C ALA A 138 35.42 -42.33 63.69
N SER A 139 36.36 -42.40 62.75
CA SER A 139 37.69 -42.98 62.97
C SER A 139 38.53 -42.15 63.94
N ASN A 140 38.47 -40.81 63.83
CA ASN A 140 39.11 -39.90 64.77
C ASN A 140 38.53 -40.02 66.18
N LEU A 141 37.19 -40.10 66.32
CA LEU A 141 36.52 -40.32 67.61
C LEU A 141 36.91 -41.67 68.23
N ALA A 142 36.89 -42.75 67.43
CA ALA A 142 37.27 -44.08 67.89
C ALA A 142 38.72 -44.13 68.39
N SER A 143 39.65 -43.50 67.65
CA SER A 143 41.06 -43.39 68.03
C SER A 143 41.24 -42.65 69.36
N ARG A 144 40.49 -41.56 69.57
CA ARG A 144 40.52 -40.78 70.81
C ARG A 144 39.98 -41.57 72.01
N VAL A 145 38.86 -42.28 71.85
CA VAL A 145 38.26 -43.12 72.91
C VAL A 145 39.19 -44.28 73.30
N ILE A 146 39.85 -44.93 72.34
CA ILE A 146 40.77 -46.03 72.63
C ILE A 146 42.06 -45.53 73.30
N GLY A 147 42.62 -44.40 72.83
CA GLY A 147 43.80 -43.80 73.44
C GLY A 147 43.61 -43.44 74.91
N GLU A 148 42.48 -42.82 75.25
CA GLU A 148 42.13 -42.42 76.62
C GLU A 148 41.95 -43.63 77.56
N ARG A 149 41.48 -44.78 77.04
CA ARG A 149 41.33 -46.02 77.83
C ARG A 149 42.65 -46.75 78.08
N ILE A 150 43.70 -46.52 77.30
CA ILE A 150 45.02 -47.12 77.51
C ILE A 150 45.83 -46.34 78.55
N GLU A 151 45.67 -45.02 78.63
CA GLU A 151 46.26 -44.19 79.70
C GLU A 151 45.70 -44.55 81.09
N ALA A 152 44.49 -45.13 81.16
CA ALA A 152 43.83 -45.55 82.39
C ALA A 152 44.24 -46.96 82.90
N LYS A 153 45.26 -47.62 82.33
CA LYS A 153 45.77 -48.90 82.87
C LYS A 153 46.81 -48.63 83.97
N PRO A 154 46.56 -49.01 85.24
CA PRO A 154 47.52 -48.77 86.32
C PRO A 154 48.76 -49.64 86.11
N GLN A 155 49.94 -49.01 86.11
CA GLN A 155 51.19 -49.71 86.37
C GLN A 155 51.13 -50.25 87.81
N PRO A 156 51.32 -51.56 88.04
CA PRO A 156 51.42 -52.07 89.39
C PRO A 156 52.71 -51.55 90.03
N GLN A 157 52.56 -50.75 91.10
CA GLN A 157 53.62 -50.46 92.06
C GLN A 157 53.87 -51.70 92.92
N PRO A 158 55.10 -52.21 93.03
CA PRO A 158 55.56 -52.88 94.22
C PRO A 158 56.26 -51.87 95.15
N ARG A 159 55.72 -51.71 96.35
CA ARG A 159 56.40 -51.17 97.55
C ARG A 159 56.58 -52.31 98.56
N PRO A 160 57.44 -52.19 99.57
CA PRO A 160 58.65 -51.36 99.70
C PRO A 160 59.95 -52.14 99.41
#